data_AF-A0A973LXS2-F1
#
_entry.id   AF-A0A973LXS2-F1
#
_cell.length_a   1.000
_cell.length_b   1.000
_cell.length_c   1.000
_cell.angle_alpha   90.00
_cell.angle_beta   90.00
_cell.angle_gamma   90.00
#
_symmetry.space_group_name_H-M   'P 1'
#
loop_
_entity.id
_entity.type
_entity.pdbx_description
1 polymer ?
#
loop_
_entity_poly.entity_id
_entity_poly.type
_entity_poly.pdbx_seq_one_letter_code
_entity_poly.pdbx_strand_id
1 'polypeptide(L)'
;AAAAGWDIQCAPGQGAGLARAATVAVASLPGCTLPCDVTQPPKQNQIVTPVVGANAGVVAVPLTQSGLGHTIDETRLARLAKDSFRM
;
A
#
# COMPACT_ATOMS: atom_id res chain seq x y z
N ALA A 1 0.83 -1.14 21.61
CA ALA A 1 0.86 0.30 21.25
C ALA A 1 -0.51 0.92 21.50
N ALA A 2 -1.54 0.63 20.70
CA ALA A 2 -2.88 1.19 20.89
C ALA A 2 -3.47 0.92 22.29
N ALA A 3 -3.43 -0.33 22.77
CA ALA A 3 -3.92 -0.67 24.11
C ALA A 3 -3.13 -0.03 25.27
N ALA A 4 -1.93 0.48 24.99
CA ALA A 4 -1.10 1.22 25.94
C ALA A 4 -1.28 2.74 25.84
N GLY A 5 -2.22 3.23 25.01
CA GLY A 5 -2.50 4.64 24.80
C GLY A 5 -1.47 5.37 23.92
N TRP A 6 -0.65 4.65 23.17
CA TRP A 6 0.38 5.25 22.31
C TRP A 6 -0.16 5.46 20.89
N ASP A 7 0.10 6.63 20.34
CA ASP A 7 -0.19 6.94 18.94
C ASP A 7 0.65 6.07 18.00
N ILE A 8 0.04 5.63 16.90
CA ILE A 8 0.67 4.75 15.91
C ILE A 8 0.83 5.52 14.60
N GLN A 9 2.03 5.44 14.03
CA GLN A 9 2.34 5.87 12.67
C GLN A 9 2.74 4.66 11.84
N CYS A 10 2.18 4.54 10.63
CA CYS A 10 2.55 3.51 9.67
C CYS A 10 3.48 4.08 8.59
N ALA A 11 4.52 3.34 8.24
CA ALA A 11 5.41 3.66 7.14
C ALA A 11 5.55 2.43 6.23
N PRO A 12 5.15 2.52 4.95
CA PRO A 12 5.58 1.54 3.99
C PRO A 12 7.10 1.71 3.84
N GLY A 13 7.88 0.65 4.00
CA GLY A 13 9.31 0.70 3.65
C GLY A 13 9.51 1.02 2.16
N GLN A 14 10.67 0.64 1.59
CA GLN A 14 10.92 0.78 0.14
C GLN A 14 10.12 -0.20 -0.75
N GLY A 15 8.97 -0.69 -0.28
CA GLY A 15 8.18 -1.70 -0.95
C GLY A 15 7.50 -1.21 -2.23
N ALA A 16 7.07 -2.13 -3.08
CA ALA A 16 6.28 -1.83 -4.28
C ALA A 16 4.87 -1.33 -3.93
N GLY A 17 4.06 -0.94 -4.93
CA GLY A 17 2.69 -0.47 -4.74
C GLY A 17 1.81 -1.37 -3.86
N LEU A 18 2.05 -2.68 -3.85
CA LEU A 18 1.35 -3.64 -3.00
C LEU A 18 1.63 -3.42 -1.50
N ALA A 19 2.88 -3.15 -1.11
CA ALA A 19 3.23 -2.87 0.28
C ALA A 19 2.59 -1.56 0.79
N ARG A 20 2.46 -0.57 -0.11
CA ARG A 20 1.73 0.67 0.19
C ARG A 20 0.24 0.42 0.38
N ALA A 21 -0.38 -0.38 -0.47
CA ALA A 21 -1.79 -0.77 -0.33
C ALA A 21 -2.04 -1.46 1.03
N ALA A 22 -1.16 -2.38 1.42
CA ALA A 22 -1.21 -3.00 2.75
C ALA A 22 -1.06 -1.98 3.88
N THR A 23 -0.16 -1.01 3.72
CA THR A 23 0.04 0.05 4.72
C THR A 23 -1.20 0.94 4.86
N VAL A 24 -1.86 1.28 3.76
CA VAL A 24 -3.12 2.05 3.76
C VAL A 24 -4.22 1.29 4.51
N ALA A 25 -4.32 -0.02 4.31
CA ALA A 25 -5.28 -0.86 5.02
C ALA A 25 -4.99 -0.99 6.52
N VAL A 26 -3.71 -0.96 6.93
CA VAL A 26 -3.34 -0.95 8.36
C VAL A 26 -3.56 0.43 8.97
N ALA A 27 -3.23 1.50 8.24
CA ALA A 27 -3.40 2.87 8.68
C ALA A 27 -4.87 3.27 8.89
N SER A 28 -5.82 2.52 8.32
CA SER A 28 -7.26 2.73 8.57
C SER A 28 -7.77 2.09 9.86
N LEU A 29 -6.92 1.36 10.59
CA LEU A 29 -7.29 0.75 11.87
C LEU A 29 -7.37 1.79 13.00
N PRO A 30 -8.27 1.58 13.98
CA PRO A 30 -8.36 2.45 15.15
C PRO A 30 -7.05 2.46 15.93
N GLY A 31 -6.55 3.66 16.26
CA GLY A 31 -5.26 3.87 16.94
C GLY A 31 -4.14 4.43 16.03
N CYS A 32 -4.36 4.47 14.71
CA CYS A 32 -3.49 5.19 13.78
C CYS A 32 -3.99 6.63 13.61
N THR A 33 -3.51 7.52 14.48
CA THR A 33 -3.95 8.93 14.56
C THR A 33 -2.96 9.90 13.92
N LEU A 34 -1.74 9.43 13.64
CA LEU A 34 -0.68 10.23 13.03
C LEU A 34 -0.62 10.05 11.50
N PRO A 35 -0.23 11.09 10.74
CA PRO A 35 -0.01 10.97 9.30
C PRO A 35 0.99 9.88 8.96
N CYS A 36 0.55 8.92 8.12
CA CYS A 36 1.37 7.81 7.67
C CYS A 36 2.18 8.17 6.42
N ASP A 37 3.39 7.61 6.28
CA ASP A 37 4.33 7.95 5.19
C ASP A 37 3.98 7.23 3.87
N VAL A 38 2.77 7.44 3.36
CA VAL A 38 2.32 6.83 2.10
C VAL A 38 2.53 7.81 0.95
N THR A 39 3.75 7.83 0.42
CA THR A 39 4.07 8.64 -0.77
C THR A 39 3.62 7.94 -2.05
N GLN A 40 3.14 8.74 -3.02
CA GLN A 40 2.86 8.24 -4.36
C GLN A 40 4.19 7.90 -5.06
N PRO A 41 4.45 6.63 -5.39
CA PRO A 41 5.70 6.27 -6.05
C PRO A 41 5.68 6.70 -7.54
N PRO A 42 6.85 6.72 -8.20
CA PRO A 42 6.93 6.96 -9.64
C PRO A 42 6.03 5.99 -10.39
N LYS A 43 5.28 6.47 -11.39
CA LYS A 43 4.38 5.63 -12.22
C LYS A 43 5.09 4.41 -12.82
N GLN A 44 6.40 4.52 -13.04
CA GLN A 44 7.25 3.47 -13.62
C GLN A 44 7.55 2.31 -12.64
N ASN A 45 7.33 2.46 -11.34
CA ASN A 45 7.62 1.41 -10.36
C ASN A 45 6.34 0.78 -9.76
N GLN A 46 5.17 1.07 -10.34
CA GLN A 46 3.89 0.56 -9.86
C GLN A 46 3.49 -0.72 -10.58
N ILE A 47 3.21 -1.75 -9.78
CA ILE A 47 2.74 -3.07 -10.22
C ILE A 47 1.29 -3.35 -9.78
N VAL A 48 0.58 -2.34 -9.27
CA VAL A 48 -0.80 -2.48 -8.78
C VAL A 48 -1.72 -1.47 -9.45
N THR A 49 -2.96 -1.87 -9.69
CA THR A 49 -4.04 -1.07 -10.29
C THR A 49 -5.30 -1.18 -9.42
N PRO A 50 -5.92 -0.07 -8.98
CA PRO A 50 -5.50 1.31 -9.20
C PRO A 50 -4.20 1.65 -8.48
N VAL A 51 -3.52 2.72 -8.91
CA VAL A 51 -2.28 3.17 -8.29
C VAL A 51 -2.59 3.71 -6.88
N VAL A 52 -1.82 3.29 -5.87
CA VAL A 52 -1.86 3.91 -4.54
C VAL A 52 -1.25 5.31 -4.65
N GLY A 53 -2.08 6.34 -4.48
CA GLY A 53 -1.68 7.73 -4.57
C GLY A 53 -2.41 8.59 -3.55
N ALA A 54 -1.74 9.64 -3.10
CA ALA A 54 -2.34 10.65 -2.24
C ALA A 54 -3.01 11.72 -3.10
N ASN A 55 -4.27 12.03 -2.78
CA ASN A 55 -4.98 13.19 -3.32
C ASN A 55 -5.18 14.19 -2.18
N ALA A 56 -4.67 15.41 -2.35
CA ALA A 56 -4.72 16.47 -1.33
C ALA A 56 -4.23 16.02 0.07
N GLY A 57 -3.18 15.20 0.12
CA GLY A 57 -2.62 14.66 1.38
C GLY A 57 -3.38 13.48 1.98
N VAL A 58 -4.42 12.97 1.31
CA VAL A 58 -5.23 11.83 1.75
C VAL A 58 -5.08 10.67 0.78
N VAL A 59 -4.91 9.46 1.30
CA VAL A 59 -4.93 8.23 0.49
C VAL A 59 -6.25 7.51 0.74
N ALA A 60 -6.97 7.20 -0.33
CA ALA A 60 -8.24 6.49 -0.22
C ALA A 60 -8.01 5.01 0.12
N VAL A 61 -8.79 4.49 1.07
CA VAL A 61 -8.86 3.05 1.35
C VAL A 61 -9.88 2.44 0.37
N PRO A 62 -9.49 1.48 -0.48
CA PRO A 62 -10.40 0.88 -1.44
C PRO A 62 -11.33 -0.15 -0.76
N LEU A 63 -12.49 0.31 -0.30
CA LEU A 63 -13.48 -0.51 0.41
C LEU A 63 -14.45 -1.28 -0.51
N THR A 64 -14.38 -1.05 -1.82
CA THR A 64 -15.31 -1.62 -2.80
C THR A 64 -14.86 -2.96 -3.38
N GLN A 65 -13.64 -3.40 -3.06
CA GLN A 65 -13.04 -4.63 -3.55
C GLN A 65 -12.47 -5.43 -2.38
N SER A 66 -12.43 -6.76 -2.53
CA SER A 66 -11.89 -7.64 -1.50
C SER A 66 -10.37 -7.52 -1.35
N GLY A 67 -9.86 -7.95 -0.19
CA GLY A 67 -8.44 -7.91 0.12
C GLY A 67 -7.92 -6.48 0.24
N LEU A 68 -6.82 -6.19 -0.47
CA LEU A 68 -6.24 -4.85 -0.48
C LEU A 68 -6.96 -3.88 -1.43
N GLY A 69 -7.93 -4.36 -2.23
CA GLY A 69 -8.64 -3.53 -3.20
C GLY A 69 -7.79 -3.02 -4.37
N HIS A 70 -6.71 -3.74 -4.67
CA HIS A 70 -5.86 -3.51 -5.84
C HIS A 70 -5.55 -4.82 -6.55
N THR A 71 -5.51 -4.79 -7.86
CA THR A 71 -5.11 -5.91 -8.73
C THR A 71 -3.64 -5.77 -9.10
N ILE A 72 -2.92 -6.89 -9.17
CA ILE A 72 -1.52 -6.91 -9.60
C ILE A 72 -1.46 -6.88 -11.14
N ASP A 73 -0.62 -6.01 -11.71
CA ASP A 73 -0.24 -6.06 -13.11
C ASP A 73 0.79 -7.18 -13.32
N GLU A 74 0.28 -8.37 -13.64
CA GLU A 74 1.11 -9.56 -13.86
C GLU A 74 2.07 -9.41 -15.03
N THR A 75 1.68 -8.67 -16.08
CA THR A 75 2.54 -8.42 -17.25
C THR A 75 3.77 -7.62 -16.84
N ARG A 76 3.57 -6.58 -16.04
CA ARG A 76 4.67 -5.77 -15.52
C ARG A 76 5.48 -6.54 -14.49
N LEU A 77 4.84 -7.29 -13.61
CA LEU A 77 5.51 -8.11 -12.61
C LEU A 77 6.45 -9.11 -13.28
N ALA A 78 5.98 -9.82 -14.31
CA ALA A 78 6.79 -10.77 -15.07
C ALA A 78 8.01 -10.11 -15.72
N ARG A 79 7.88 -8.87 -16.22
CA ARG A 79 9.01 -8.13 -16.81
C ARG A 79 10.04 -7.67 -15.78
N LEU A 80 9.63 -7.40 -14.55
CA LEU A 80 10.51 -6.93 -13.47
C LEU A 80 11.10 -8.06 -12.62
N ALA A 81 10.48 -9.24 -12.67
CA ALA A 81 10.92 -10.40 -11.93
C ALA A 81 12.29 -10.88 -12.43
N LYS A 82 13.22 -11.12 -11.50
CA LYS A 82 14.50 -11.79 -11.80
C LYS A 82 14.35 -13.30 -11.80
N ASP A 83 13.56 -13.81 -10.85
CA ASP A 83 13.26 -15.23 -10.69
C ASP A 83 11.76 -15.42 -10.44
N SER A 84 11.23 -16.55 -10.86
CA SER A 84 9.87 -16.99 -10.54
C SER A 84 9.87 -18.49 -10.27
N PHE A 85 9.13 -18.90 -9.25
CA PHE A 85 8.95 -20.30 -8.90
C PHE A 85 7.47 -20.66 -9.04
N ARG A 86 7.19 -21.81 -9.64
CA ARG A 86 5.85 -22.41 -9.66
C ARG A 86 5.94 -23.74 -8.93
N MET A 87 5.07 -23.92 -7.94
CA MET A 87 4.84 -25.20 -7.27
C MET A 87 3.99 -26.11 -8.14
#